data_AF-A0A395T9L6-F1
#
_entry.id   AF-A0A395T9L6-F1
#
_cell.length_a   1.000
_cell.length_b   1.000
_cell.length_c   1.000
_cell.angle_alpha   90.00
_cell.angle_beta   90.00
_cell.angle_gamma   90.00
#
_symmetry.space_group_name_H-M   'P 1'
#
loop_
_entity.id
_entity.type
_entity.pdbx_description
1 polymer ?
#
loop_
_entity_poly.entity_id
_entity_poly.type
_entity_poly.pdbx_seq_one_letter_code
_entity_poly.pdbx_strand_id
1 'polypeptide(L)'
;MLSAEQSSFSLDKDLLGCYDCLRLRKGSCFADKQRTGRRGRQGSRPEQRFCIDCGTRPRLDTQSRYARADHIYLGGDKFILCSCEKRGILPCDSYNENRWVCKTCWEPVARRRRQRKQQKLRREQEKSAKAKDRAERRAHYRDAGCAESDIGSLVSDTAVSDDSDYHSWCSD
;
A
#
# COMPACT_ATOMS: atom_id res chain seq x y z
N MET A 1 -3.50 38.93 4.04
CA MET A 1 -2.39 38.01 4.37
C MET A 1 -1.21 38.15 3.42
N LEU A 2 -1.45 38.23 2.10
CA LEU A 2 -0.39 38.49 1.11
C LEU A 2 0.38 39.79 1.36
N SER A 3 -0.28 40.84 1.86
CA SER A 3 0.42 42.08 2.26
C SER A 3 1.37 41.86 3.45
N ALA A 4 1.05 40.94 4.37
CA ALA A 4 1.92 40.61 5.50
C ALA A 4 3.15 39.79 5.07
N GLU A 5 3.08 39.09 3.94
CA GLU A 5 4.23 38.42 3.32
C GLU A 5 5.24 39.41 2.73
N GLN A 6 4.84 40.65 2.45
CA GLN A 6 5.72 41.67 1.86
C GLN A 6 6.52 42.47 2.89
N SER A 7 6.26 42.28 4.19
CA SER A 7 7.07 42.93 5.22
C SER A 7 8.51 42.42 5.18
N SER A 8 9.47 43.30 5.47
CA SER A 8 10.89 42.95 5.59
C SER A 8 11.09 41.76 6.54
N PHE A 9 10.39 41.77 7.67
CA PHE A 9 10.39 40.67 8.64
C PHE A 9 9.99 39.32 8.01
N SER A 10 8.95 39.29 7.19
CA SER A 10 8.49 38.05 6.53
C SER A 10 9.45 37.58 5.44
N LEU A 11 10.12 38.50 4.74
CA LEU A 11 11.13 38.18 3.74
C LEU A 11 12.38 37.59 4.40
N ASP A 12 12.91 38.25 5.43
CA ASP A 12 14.11 37.82 6.15
C ASP A 12 13.96 36.44 6.79
N LYS A 13 12.73 36.07 7.18
CA LYS A 13 12.42 34.80 7.84
C LYS A 13 11.86 33.73 6.89
N ASP A 14 11.82 33.98 5.59
CA ASP A 14 11.16 33.14 4.57
C ASP A 14 9.75 32.70 5.00
N LEU A 15 8.93 33.65 5.47
CA LEU A 15 7.56 33.39 5.89
C LEU A 15 6.59 33.54 4.71
N LEU A 16 5.75 32.54 4.53
CA LEU A 16 4.70 32.48 3.53
C LEU A 16 3.35 32.25 4.21
N GLY A 17 2.29 32.85 3.67
CA GLY A 17 0.93 32.69 4.12
C GLY A 17 0.32 31.41 3.56
N CYS A 18 -0.46 30.72 4.40
CA CYS A 18 -1.30 29.62 3.98
C CYS A 18 -2.75 30.09 3.86
N TYR A 19 -3.35 29.91 2.68
CA TYR A 19 -4.73 30.29 2.39
C TYR A 19 -5.77 29.64 3.30
N ASP A 20 -5.54 28.41 3.74
CA ASP A 20 -6.51 27.65 4.52
C ASP A 20 -6.46 27.96 6.03
N CYS A 21 -5.29 27.83 6.67
CA CYS A 21 -5.18 28.13 8.12
C CYS A 21 -5.00 29.61 8.45
N LEU A 22 -4.83 30.46 7.44
CA LEU A 22 -4.59 31.89 7.57
C LEU A 22 -3.37 32.31 8.41
N ARG A 23 -2.36 31.43 8.50
CA ARG A 23 -1.13 31.65 9.28
C ARG A 23 0.08 31.85 8.38
N LEU A 24 1.01 32.71 8.82
CA LEU A 24 2.37 32.75 8.30
C LEU A 24 3.15 31.54 8.80
N ARG A 25 3.79 30.82 7.89
CA ARG A 25 4.62 29.64 8.17
C ARG A 25 5.95 29.79 7.45
N LYS A 26 6.99 29.12 7.96
CA LYS A 26 8.29 29.05 7.26
C LYS A 26 8.12 28.43 5.88
N GLY A 27 8.93 28.84 4.91
CA GLY A 27 8.92 28.30 3.56
C GLY A 27 9.12 26.79 3.52
N SER A 28 9.90 26.24 4.46
CA SER A 28 10.07 24.79 4.64
C SER A 28 8.79 24.02 5.00
N CYS A 29 7.74 24.72 5.44
CA CYS A 29 6.42 24.13 5.69
C CYS A 29 5.53 24.09 4.42
N PHE A 30 6.07 24.41 3.25
CA PHE A 30 5.38 24.40 1.98
C PHE A 30 6.12 23.50 0.99
N ALA A 31 5.39 22.85 0.09
CA ALA A 31 6.00 22.13 -1.02
C ALA A 31 6.69 23.10 -1.98
N ASP A 32 7.73 22.66 -2.68
CA ASP A 32 8.53 23.53 -3.55
C ASP A 32 7.67 24.18 -4.65
N LYS A 33 6.68 23.45 -5.18
CA LYS A 33 5.66 23.97 -6.13
C LYS A 33 4.77 25.10 -5.56
N GLN A 34 4.69 25.22 -4.24
CA GLN A 34 3.98 26.28 -3.54
C GLN A 34 4.89 27.46 -3.20
N ARG A 35 6.21 27.26 -3.18
CA ARG A 35 7.21 28.31 -2.96
C ARG A 35 7.57 29.01 -4.28
N THR A 36 7.51 28.26 -5.38
CA THR A 36 7.92 28.67 -6.73
C THR A 36 6.76 28.71 -7.72
N GLY A 37 7.00 29.24 -8.92
CA GLY A 37 6.04 29.24 -10.02
C GLY A 37 4.78 30.06 -9.73
N ARG A 38 3.63 29.61 -10.26
CA ARG A 38 2.35 30.34 -10.18
C ARG A 38 1.88 30.60 -8.75
N ARG A 39 2.21 29.73 -7.78
CA ARG A 39 1.79 29.88 -6.37
C ARG A 39 2.88 30.47 -5.48
N GLY A 40 4.04 30.80 -6.05
CA GLY A 40 5.13 31.46 -5.34
C GLY A 40 4.76 32.89 -4.90
N ARG A 41 5.63 33.52 -4.09
CA ARG A 41 5.41 34.88 -3.56
C ARG A 41 5.10 35.93 -4.63
N GLN A 42 5.73 35.81 -5.80
CA GLN A 42 5.53 36.67 -6.96
C GLN A 42 4.75 35.97 -8.09
N GLY A 43 4.12 34.85 -7.79
CA GLY A 43 3.34 34.09 -8.76
C GLY A 43 2.02 34.77 -9.12
N SER A 44 1.31 34.25 -10.12
CA SER A 44 0.00 34.74 -10.53
C SER A 44 -1.16 34.28 -9.64
N ARG A 45 -0.92 33.33 -8.72
CA ARG A 45 -1.90 32.72 -7.81
C ARG A 45 -1.35 32.43 -6.41
N PRO A 46 -0.72 33.40 -5.73
CA PRO A 46 -0.17 33.21 -4.38
C PRO A 46 -1.26 32.91 -3.34
N GLU A 47 -2.51 33.31 -3.60
CA GLU A 47 -3.68 33.00 -2.79
C GLU A 47 -4.07 31.52 -2.84
N GLN A 48 -3.56 30.73 -3.78
CA GLN A 48 -3.83 29.28 -3.84
C GLN A 48 -2.78 28.44 -3.10
N ARG A 49 -2.00 29.07 -2.20
CA ARG A 49 -0.90 28.43 -1.47
C ARG A 49 -1.40 27.74 -0.20
N PHE A 50 -1.02 26.48 -0.05
CA PHE A 50 -1.35 25.67 1.13
C PHE A 50 -0.07 25.18 1.81
N CYS A 51 0.02 25.35 3.13
CA CYS A 51 1.07 24.67 3.88
C CYS A 51 0.85 23.15 3.79
N ILE A 52 1.90 22.40 4.08
CA ILE A 52 1.89 20.94 4.11
C ILE A 52 0.75 20.43 5.00
N ASP A 53 0.58 20.99 6.20
CA ASP A 53 -0.46 20.58 7.13
C ASP A 53 -1.86 20.76 6.53
N CYS A 54 -2.18 21.95 6.00
CA CYS A 54 -3.49 22.23 5.42
C CYS A 54 -3.73 21.49 4.11
N GLY A 55 -2.71 21.36 3.26
CA GLY A 55 -2.87 20.66 2.00
C GLY A 55 -3.02 19.15 2.18
N THR A 56 -2.49 18.59 3.29
CA THR A 56 -2.68 17.19 3.67
C THR A 56 -3.89 16.99 4.58
N ARG A 57 -4.31 17.98 5.37
CA ARG A 57 -5.45 18.00 6.29
C ARG A 57 -6.28 19.28 6.11
N PRO A 58 -7.16 19.32 5.09
CA PRO A 58 -8.10 20.43 4.95
C PRO A 58 -9.00 20.52 6.20
N ARG A 59 -9.26 21.74 6.66
CA ARG A 59 -10.02 22.01 7.91
C ARG A 59 -11.51 21.73 7.80
N LEU A 60 -12.05 21.83 6.59
CA LEU A 60 -13.41 21.41 6.27
C LEU A 60 -13.32 20.14 5.44
N ASP A 61 -14.40 19.36 5.43
CA ASP A 61 -14.76 18.24 4.54
C ASP A 61 -14.44 18.42 3.03
N THR A 62 -13.79 19.51 2.64
CA THR A 62 -13.16 19.70 1.35
C THR A 62 -12.10 18.64 1.07
N GLN A 63 -12.04 18.24 -0.19
CA GLN A 63 -11.08 17.27 -0.69
C GLN A 63 -9.63 17.75 -0.45
N SER A 64 -8.74 16.82 -0.10
CA SER A 64 -7.30 17.06 0.10
C SER A 64 -6.72 17.89 -1.06
N ARG A 65 -6.03 19.00 -0.75
CA ARG A 65 -5.49 19.92 -1.77
C ARG A 65 -4.22 19.39 -2.42
N TYR A 66 -3.48 18.53 -1.72
CA TYR A 66 -2.52 17.62 -2.33
C TYR A 66 -3.23 16.31 -2.67
N ALA A 67 -3.16 15.90 -3.94
CA ALA A 67 -3.72 14.63 -4.35
C ALA A 67 -3.03 13.49 -3.60
N ARG A 68 -3.81 12.48 -3.21
CA ARG A 68 -3.26 11.25 -2.62
C ARG A 68 -2.36 10.59 -3.67
N ALA A 69 -1.26 9.97 -3.22
CA ALA A 69 -0.24 9.39 -4.10
C ALA A 69 0.55 10.40 -4.95
N ASP A 70 0.30 11.70 -4.84
CA ASP A 70 1.10 12.69 -5.56
C ASP A 70 2.47 12.88 -4.90
N HIS A 71 3.45 13.23 -5.73
CA HIS A 71 4.80 13.52 -5.28
C HIS A 71 4.87 14.98 -4.82
N ILE A 72 5.27 15.19 -3.57
CA ILE A 72 5.61 16.52 -3.06
C ILE A 72 7.12 16.62 -2.96
N TYR A 73 7.67 17.76 -3.38
CA TYR A 73 9.08 18.06 -3.24
C TYR A 73 9.24 19.03 -2.06
N LEU A 74 10.10 18.69 -1.11
CA LEU A 74 10.43 19.54 0.04
C LEU A 74 11.94 19.77 0.04
N GLY A 75 12.38 20.98 -0.32
CA GLY A 75 13.82 21.29 -0.36
C GLY A 75 14.58 20.49 -1.41
N GLY A 76 13.93 20.14 -2.53
CA GLY A 76 14.51 19.31 -3.60
C GLY A 76 14.34 17.81 -3.40
N ASP A 77 14.10 17.35 -2.18
CA ASP A 77 13.88 15.95 -1.87
C ASP A 77 12.45 15.53 -2.19
N LYS A 78 12.29 14.33 -2.76
CA LYS A 78 11.02 13.81 -3.23
C LYS A 78 10.34 12.99 -2.13
N PHE A 79 9.11 13.35 -1.79
CA PHE A 79 8.30 12.65 -0.81
C PHE A 79 6.95 12.21 -1.39
N ILE A 80 6.36 11.18 -0.77
CA ILE A 80 5.03 10.66 -1.11
C ILE A 80 4.09 10.86 0.08
N LEU A 81 2.84 11.21 -0.24
CA LEU A 81 1.75 11.22 0.72
C LEU A 81 1.13 9.83 0.84
N CYS A 82 1.31 9.18 1.99
CA CYS A 82 0.61 7.94 2.29
C CYS A 82 -0.90 8.17 2.47
N SER A 83 -1.71 7.19 2.06
CA SER A 83 -3.18 7.22 2.20
C SER A 83 -3.71 7.06 3.63
N CYS A 84 -2.85 6.87 4.63
CA CYS A 84 -3.30 6.54 5.99
C CYS A 84 -3.71 7.78 6.78
N GLU A 85 -4.58 7.61 7.78
CA GLU A 85 -5.02 8.69 8.67
C GLU A 85 -3.87 9.31 9.48
N LYS A 86 -2.81 8.53 9.74
CA LYS A 86 -1.58 9.02 10.38
C LYS A 86 -0.70 9.89 9.46
N ARG A 87 -1.07 10.04 8.17
CA ARG A 87 -0.60 11.03 7.17
C ARG A 87 0.88 11.40 7.31
N GLY A 88 1.75 10.39 7.21
CA GLY A 88 3.20 10.61 7.13
C GLY A 88 3.60 11.01 5.72
N ILE A 89 4.23 12.18 5.59
CA ILE A 89 5.08 12.49 4.44
C ILE A 89 6.29 11.58 4.56
N LEU A 90 6.55 10.78 3.52
CA LEU A 90 7.62 9.80 3.56
C LEU A 90 8.60 10.03 2.45
N PRO A 91 9.91 9.97 2.75
CA PRO A 91 10.96 9.93 1.74
C PRO A 91 10.66 8.86 0.68
N CYS A 92 10.87 9.17 -0.60
CA CYS A 92 10.59 8.23 -1.69
C CYS A 92 11.45 6.96 -1.66
N ASP A 93 12.61 6.97 -1.01
CA ASP A 93 13.48 5.80 -0.79
C ASP A 93 12.90 4.83 0.26
N SER A 94 12.03 5.31 1.15
CA SER A 94 11.31 4.47 2.11
C SER A 94 10.11 3.72 1.49
N TYR A 95 9.90 3.89 0.18
CA TYR A 95 8.85 3.31 -0.65
C TYR A 95 9.13 1.86 -1.05
N ASN A 96 8.07 1.10 -1.33
CA ASN A 96 8.16 -0.15 -2.06
C ASN A 96 7.59 0.12 -3.46
N GLU A 97 8.41 -0.08 -4.50
CA GLU A 97 8.28 0.36 -5.90
C GLU A 97 6.92 0.17 -6.58
N ASN A 98 5.99 -0.56 -5.97
CA ASN A 98 4.71 -0.93 -6.56
C ASN A 98 3.48 -0.33 -5.88
N ARG A 99 3.57 0.40 -4.76
CA ARG A 99 2.36 0.89 -4.03
C ARG A 99 2.55 2.17 -3.22
N TRP A 100 1.62 3.11 -3.41
CA TRP A 100 1.48 4.43 -2.75
C TRP A 100 1.13 4.40 -1.24
N VAL A 101 1.80 3.57 -0.44
CA VAL A 101 1.57 3.45 1.01
C VAL A 101 2.90 3.37 1.78
N CYS A 102 2.89 3.83 3.02
CA CYS A 102 4.06 3.78 3.90
C CYS A 102 4.43 2.36 4.34
N LYS A 103 5.67 2.17 4.80
CA LYS A 103 6.14 0.88 5.37
C LYS A 103 5.17 0.33 6.42
N THR A 104 4.67 1.17 7.33
CA THR A 104 3.73 0.75 8.38
C THR A 104 2.39 0.26 7.83
N CYS A 105 1.84 0.94 6.81
CA CYS A 105 0.59 0.54 6.16
C CYS A 105 0.80 -0.67 5.24
N TRP A 106 2.02 -0.84 4.74
CA TRP A 106 2.39 -1.96 3.89
C TRP A 106 2.59 -3.26 4.68
N GLU A 107 3.18 -3.20 5.87
CA GLU A 107 3.59 -4.40 6.62
C GLU A 107 2.44 -5.40 6.85
N PRO A 108 1.20 -5.00 7.21
CA PRO A 108 0.10 -5.94 7.33
C PRO A 108 -0.25 -6.64 6.01
N VAL A 109 -0.16 -5.92 4.88
CA VAL A 109 -0.41 -6.48 3.54
C VAL A 109 0.73 -7.41 3.13
N ALA A 110 1.98 -7.01 3.37
CA ALA A 110 3.17 -7.81 3.12
C ALA A 110 3.12 -9.11 3.91
N ARG A 111 2.75 -9.05 5.19
CA ARG A 111 2.57 -10.23 6.06
C ARG A 111 1.53 -11.19 5.51
N ARG A 112 0.34 -10.72 5.13
CA ARG A 112 -0.70 -11.57 4.51
C ARG A 112 -0.21 -12.24 3.22
N ARG A 113 0.58 -11.55 2.41
CA ARG A 113 1.17 -12.12 1.20
C ARG A 113 2.20 -13.21 1.50
N ARG A 114 3.09 -12.97 2.47
CA ARG A 114 4.07 -13.96 2.93
C ARG A 114 3.36 -15.22 3.44
N GLN A 115 2.33 -15.06 4.26
CA GLN A 115 1.50 -16.15 4.77
C GLN A 115 0.82 -16.96 3.65
N ARG A 116 0.20 -16.29 2.67
CA ARG A 116 -0.41 -16.98 1.51
C ARG A 116 0.61 -17.76 0.69
N LYS A 117 1.80 -17.20 0.46
CA LYS A 117 2.89 -17.90 -0.24
C LYS A 117 3.34 -19.14 0.54
N GLN A 118 3.54 -19.02 1.85
CA GLN A 118 3.91 -20.17 2.71
C GLN A 118 2.82 -21.24 2.72
N GLN A 119 1.55 -20.85 2.82
CA GLN A 119 0.43 -21.79 2.79
C GLN A 119 0.34 -22.51 1.44
N LYS A 120 0.55 -21.79 0.33
CA LYS A 120 0.59 -22.38 -1.01
C LYS A 120 1.73 -23.40 -1.13
N LEU A 121 2.93 -23.04 -0.70
CA LEU A 121 4.09 -23.93 -0.71
C LEU A 121 3.84 -25.20 0.12
N ARG A 122 3.27 -25.06 1.32
CA ARG A 122 2.92 -26.20 2.18
C ARG A 122 1.90 -27.13 1.52
N ARG A 123 0.85 -26.56 0.90
CA ARG A 123 -0.15 -27.34 0.15
C ARG A 123 0.46 -28.07 -1.05
N GLU A 124 1.38 -27.43 -1.76
CA GLU A 124 2.10 -28.05 -2.89
C GLU A 124 3.00 -29.21 -2.40
N GLN A 125 3.71 -29.02 -1.29
CA GLN A 125 4.52 -30.07 -0.66
C GLN A 125 3.66 -31.26 -0.21
N GLU A 126 2.55 -31.00 0.48
CA GLU A 126 1.63 -32.06 0.92
C GLU A 126 1.03 -32.83 -0.26
N LYS A 127 0.61 -32.13 -1.31
CA LYS A 127 0.13 -32.76 -2.56
C LYS A 127 1.22 -33.63 -3.18
N SER A 128 2.46 -33.15 -3.25
CA SER A 128 3.59 -33.92 -3.79
C SER A 128 3.91 -35.15 -2.94
N ALA A 129 3.83 -35.05 -1.61
CA ALA A 129 4.06 -36.16 -0.69
C ALA A 129 2.96 -37.22 -0.83
N LYS A 130 1.68 -36.81 -0.85
CA LYS A 130 0.54 -37.72 -1.10
C LYS A 130 0.65 -38.39 -2.47
N ALA A 131 1.11 -37.69 -3.50
CA ALA A 131 1.32 -38.26 -4.83
C ALA A 131 2.46 -39.30 -4.83
N LYS A 132 3.57 -39.01 -4.13
CA LYS A 132 4.71 -39.92 -3.97
C LYS A 132 4.30 -41.20 -3.24
N ASP A 133 3.61 -41.07 -2.11
CA ASP A 133 3.09 -42.19 -1.31
C ASP A 133 2.09 -43.06 -2.11
N ARG A 134 1.19 -42.44 -2.89
CA ARG A 134 0.31 -43.17 -3.83
C ARG A 134 1.11 -43.93 -4.90
N ALA A 135 2.17 -43.32 -5.44
CA ALA A 135 3.02 -43.96 -6.44
C ALA A 135 3.80 -45.15 -5.87
N GLU A 136 4.33 -45.02 -4.65
CA GLU A 136 5.03 -46.08 -3.92
C GLU A 136 4.10 -47.27 -3.63
N ARG A 137 2.88 -47.03 -3.13
CA ARG A 137 1.88 -48.11 -2.96
C ARG A 137 1.58 -48.83 -4.27
N ARG A 138 1.38 -48.08 -5.37
CA ARG A 138 1.14 -48.68 -6.69
C ARG A 138 2.33 -49.47 -7.22
N ALA A 139 3.56 -49.11 -6.85
CA ALA A 139 4.76 -49.87 -7.22
C ALA A 139 4.80 -51.20 -6.45
N HIS A 140 4.59 -51.16 -5.13
CA HIS A 140 4.55 -52.35 -4.29
C HIS A 140 3.51 -53.40 -4.77
N TYR A 141 2.31 -52.98 -5.16
CA TYR A 141 1.31 -53.91 -5.70
C TYR A 141 1.71 -54.53 -7.04
N ARG A 142 2.40 -53.78 -7.90
CA ARG A 142 2.92 -54.31 -9.16
C ARG A 142 4.02 -55.35 -8.90
N ASP A 143 4.91 -55.10 -7.95
CA ASP A 143 5.98 -56.03 -7.57
C ASP A 143 5.42 -57.33 -6.95
N ALA A 144 4.27 -57.25 -6.28
CA ALA A 144 3.55 -58.42 -5.73
C ALA A 144 2.77 -59.23 -6.78
N GLY A 145 2.76 -58.81 -8.06
CA GLY A 145 2.09 -59.53 -9.15
C GLY A 145 0.57 -59.30 -9.23
N CYS A 146 0.03 -58.28 -8.56
CA CYS A 146 -1.38 -57.93 -8.68
C CYS A 146 -1.70 -57.33 -10.06
N ALA A 147 -2.82 -57.70 -10.67
CA ALA A 147 -3.28 -57.14 -11.93
C ALA A 147 -3.70 -55.66 -11.76
N GLU A 148 -3.46 -54.80 -12.75
CA GLU A 148 -3.75 -53.36 -12.65
C GLU A 148 -5.23 -53.05 -12.37
N SER A 149 -6.14 -53.92 -12.79
CA SER A 149 -7.58 -53.82 -12.51
C SER A 149 -7.91 -53.88 -11.02
N ASP A 150 -7.13 -54.61 -10.22
CA ASP A 150 -7.37 -54.78 -8.77
C ASP A 150 -6.79 -53.60 -7.97
N ILE A 151 -5.75 -52.95 -8.51
CA ILE A 151 -5.05 -51.81 -7.90
C ILE A 151 -5.90 -50.53 -7.97
N GLY A 152 -6.69 -50.36 -9.04
CA GLY A 152 -7.57 -49.19 -9.22
C GLY A 152 -8.77 -49.14 -8.26
N SER A 153 -9.31 -50.31 -7.91
CA SER A 153 -10.50 -50.44 -7.05
C SER A 153 -10.17 -50.14 -5.58
N LEU A 154 -9.06 -50.69 -5.05
CA LEU A 154 -8.66 -50.53 -3.63
C LEU A 154 -8.18 -49.11 -3.24
N VAL A 155 -7.65 -48.35 -4.20
CA VAL A 155 -7.14 -46.99 -3.94
C VAL A 155 -8.27 -45.94 -3.98
N SER A 156 -9.43 -46.30 -4.54
CA SER A 156 -10.60 -45.41 -4.61
C SER A 156 -11.39 -45.39 -3.29
N ASP A 157 -11.48 -46.52 -2.58
CA ASP A 157 -12.29 -46.62 -1.36
C ASP A 157 -11.67 -45.98 -0.11
N THR A 158 -10.37 -45.67 -0.14
CA THR A 158 -9.69 -44.90 0.92
C THR A 158 -9.50 -43.42 0.58
N ALA A 159 -9.97 -42.98 -0.59
CA ALA A 159 -10.11 -41.56 -0.89
C ALA A 159 -11.33 -41.02 -0.15
N VAL A 160 -11.18 -40.76 1.16
CA VAL A 160 -12.09 -39.85 1.85
C VAL A 160 -12.00 -38.52 1.09
N SER A 161 -13.06 -38.25 0.33
CA SER A 161 -13.28 -37.07 -0.46
C SER A 161 -13.35 -35.87 0.48
N ASP A 162 -12.21 -35.24 0.73
CA ASP A 162 -12.05 -34.02 1.52
C ASP A 162 -12.53 -32.76 0.75
N ASP A 163 -13.60 -32.93 -0.04
CA ASP A 163 -14.30 -31.91 -0.84
C ASP A 163 -15.69 -31.62 -0.24
N SER A 164 -15.81 -31.61 1.10
CA SER A 164 -17.00 -31.07 1.78
C SER A 164 -16.75 -29.63 2.24
N ASP A 165 -16.58 -28.72 1.27
CA ASP A 165 -16.75 -27.27 1.49
C ASP A 165 -17.77 -26.76 0.46
N TYR A 166 -18.95 -27.39 0.49
CA TYR A 166 -20.12 -26.94 -0.25
C TYR A 166 -20.67 -25.70 0.47
N HIS A 167 -20.39 -24.53 -0.08
CA HIS A 167 -20.91 -23.24 0.36
C HIS A 167 -22.45 -23.27 0.50
N SER A 168 -22.93 -23.32 1.74
CA SER A 168 -24.34 -23.06 2.10
C SER A 168 -24.52 -21.57 2.36
N TRP A 169 -24.85 -20.79 1.33
CA TRP A 169 -25.37 -19.42 1.45
C TRP A 169 -26.39 -19.16 0.33
N CYS A 170 -27.63 -19.58 0.57
CA CYS A 170 -28.84 -18.96 0.01
C CYS A 170 -29.97 -19.15 1.03
N SER A 171 -30.34 -18.09 1.74
CA SER A 171 -31.69 -17.88 2.27
C SER A 171 -31.88 -16.39 2.54
N ASP A 172 -32.80 -15.85 1.74
CA ASP A 172 -33.63 -14.63 1.80
C ASP A 172 -33.45 -13.61 2.94
#